data_AF-A0A9E1SIL0-F1
#
_entry.id   AF-A0A9E1SIL0-F1
#
_cell.length_a   1.000
_cell.length_b   1.000
_cell.length_c   1.000
_cell.angle_alpha   90.00
_cell.angle_beta   90.00
_cell.angle_gamma   90.00
#
_symmetry.space_group_name_H-M   'P 1'
#
loop_
_entity.id
_entity.type
_entity.pdbx_description
1 polymer ?
#
loop_
_entity_poly.entity_id
_entity_poly.type
_entity_poly.pdbx_seq_one_letter_code
_entity_poly.pdbx_strand_id
1 'polypeptide(L)'
;MNLHEYQSKKLLKSYQIDIPNGQIISSQIPDSIKLHLKKNTAFVFKSQIHAGGRGKSGGVELINNLKDAEDFISNQLGSKLKTYQNLPHGQPVNKILVEEKIAIERELYFSILIDRQTESIIILCSTEGGTEIEDTAKKNENLIFKEYISVGEFPTEQQINNLSKKLKISIETYLEFKNFLQNAFKLFLEKDLSLME
;
A
#
# COMPACT_ATOMS: atom_id res chain seq x y z
N MET A 1 -13.74 -6.23 8.19
CA MET A 1 -14.20 -5.62 6.93
C MET A 1 -12.97 -5.08 6.24
N ASN A 2 -12.81 -5.26 4.93
CA ASN A 2 -11.65 -4.78 4.20
C ASN A 2 -12.04 -3.60 3.30
N LEU A 3 -11.11 -2.66 3.13
CA LEU A 3 -11.22 -1.58 2.14
C LEU A 3 -10.47 -1.98 0.86
N HIS A 4 -10.89 -1.44 -0.28
CA HIS A 4 -10.05 -1.46 -1.48
C HIS A 4 -8.92 -0.43 -1.35
N GLU A 5 -7.81 -0.63 -2.06
CA GLU A 5 -6.65 0.27 -2.08
C GLU A 5 -7.06 1.74 -2.32
N TYR A 6 -7.96 2.01 -3.27
CA TYR A 6 -8.41 3.38 -3.54
C TYR A 6 -9.17 4.03 -2.37
N GLN A 7 -9.89 3.24 -1.58
CA GLN A 7 -10.61 3.72 -0.40
C GLN A 7 -9.64 3.98 0.75
N SER A 8 -8.72 3.05 0.99
CA SER A 8 -7.64 3.21 1.96
C SER A 8 -6.81 4.45 1.64
N LYS A 9 -6.40 4.66 0.38
CA LYS A 9 -5.67 5.85 -0.07
C LYS A 9 -6.41 7.15 0.18
N LYS A 10 -7.72 7.19 -0.11
CA LYS A 10 -8.54 8.37 0.21
C LYS A 10 -8.52 8.68 1.71
N LEU A 11 -8.55 7.64 2.55
CA LEU A 11 -8.48 7.76 4.00
C LEU A 11 -7.09 8.23 4.46
N LEU A 12 -6.01 7.63 3.95
CA LEU A 12 -4.62 8.05 4.22
C LEU A 12 -4.42 9.53 3.90
N LYS A 13 -4.90 9.98 2.72
CA LYS A 13 -4.80 11.39 2.31
C LYS A 13 -5.52 12.34 3.26
N SER A 14 -6.67 11.94 3.83
CA SER A 14 -7.38 12.75 4.83
C SER A 14 -6.63 12.91 6.16
N TYR A 15 -5.64 12.04 6.42
CA TYR A 15 -4.73 12.10 7.55
C TYR A 15 -3.34 12.64 7.18
N GLN A 16 -3.23 13.36 6.05
CA GLN A 16 -1.97 13.97 5.59
C GLN A 16 -0.85 12.95 5.37
N ILE A 17 -1.21 11.73 4.99
CA ILE A 17 -0.25 10.73 4.52
C ILE A 17 -0.19 10.84 3.00
N ASP A 18 1.03 11.07 2.50
CA ASP A 18 1.27 11.23 1.08
C ASP A 18 0.98 9.93 0.33
N ILE A 19 0.31 10.09 -0.81
CA ILE A 19 -0.03 9.01 -1.73
C ILE A 19 0.20 9.49 -3.16
N PRO A 20 0.50 8.60 -4.10
CA PRO A 20 0.51 8.96 -5.52
C PRO A 20 -0.83 9.53 -5.95
N ASN A 21 -0.79 10.50 -6.87
CA ASN A 21 -2.01 10.96 -7.51
C ASN A 21 -2.59 9.85 -8.39
N GLY A 22 -3.90 9.66 -8.28
CA GLY A 22 -4.58 8.62 -9.03
C GLY A 22 -6.07 8.84 -9.13
N GLN A 23 -6.68 8.11 -10.06
CA GLN A 23 -8.12 8.12 -10.29
C GLN A 23 -8.65 6.72 -10.59
N ILE A 24 -9.92 6.53 -10.26
CA ILE A 24 -10.62 5.26 -10.49
C ILE A 24 -11.30 5.28 -11.85
N ILE A 25 -11.18 4.16 -12.54
CA ILE A 25 -11.87 3.86 -13.78
C ILE A 25 -12.83 2.70 -13.53
N SER A 26 -14.07 2.84 -14.01
CA SER A 26 -15.11 1.80 -13.96
C SER A 26 -15.75 1.52 -15.32
N SER A 27 -15.24 2.13 -16.40
CA SER A 27 -15.74 1.91 -17.76
C SER A 27 -14.65 2.22 -18.80
N GLN A 28 -14.44 3.49 -19.12
CA GLN A 28 -13.51 3.94 -20.15
C GLN A 28 -12.37 4.75 -19.57
N ILE A 29 -11.23 4.76 -20.27
CA ILE A 29 -10.08 5.60 -19.92
C ILE A 29 -10.48 7.08 -20.07
N PRO A 30 -10.31 7.93 -19.03
CA PRO A 30 -10.54 9.36 -19.12
C PRO A 30 -9.67 10.03 -20.19
N ASP A 31 -10.19 11.03 -20.89
CA ASP A 31 -9.47 11.71 -21.97
C ASP A 31 -8.18 12.38 -21.49
N SER A 32 -8.12 12.79 -20.21
CA SER A 32 -6.89 13.28 -19.58
C SER A 32 -5.79 12.21 -19.58
N ILE A 33 -6.08 10.98 -19.13
CA ILE A 33 -5.11 9.87 -19.17
C ILE A 33 -4.74 9.55 -20.61
N LYS A 34 -5.72 9.48 -21.52
CA LYS A 34 -5.45 9.20 -22.95
C LYS A 34 -4.47 10.20 -23.54
N LEU A 35 -4.62 11.49 -23.24
CA LEU A 35 -3.72 12.54 -23.72
C LEU A 35 -2.29 12.35 -23.20
N HIS A 36 -2.12 11.98 -21.94
CA HIS A 36 -0.82 11.71 -21.34
C HIS A 36 -0.16 10.44 -21.91
N LEU A 37 -0.93 9.36 -22.10
CA LEU A 37 -0.46 8.13 -22.71
C LEU A 37 -0.01 8.33 -24.17
N LYS A 38 -0.72 9.17 -24.94
CA LYS A 38 -0.30 9.56 -26.30
C LYS A 38 1.04 10.32 -26.34
N LYS A 39 1.46 10.89 -25.20
CA LYS A 39 2.75 11.55 -25.01
C LYS A 39 3.78 10.64 -24.31
N ASN A 40 3.54 9.33 -24.27
CA ASN A 40 4.39 8.33 -23.63
C ASN A 40 4.61 8.55 -22.11
N THR A 41 3.69 9.25 -21.44
CA THR A 41 3.72 9.38 -19.98
C THR A 41 3.20 8.09 -19.35
N ALA A 42 3.98 7.51 -18.44
CA ALA A 42 3.65 6.22 -17.83
C ALA A 42 2.77 6.35 -16.58
N PHE A 43 1.85 5.40 -16.43
CA PHE A 43 0.96 5.24 -15.28
C PHE A 43 0.96 3.80 -14.80
N VAL A 44 0.65 3.58 -13.54
CA VAL A 44 0.45 2.24 -12.97
C VAL A 44 -1.04 1.94 -12.93
N PHE A 45 -1.47 0.89 -13.64
CA PHE A 45 -2.84 0.41 -13.66
C PHE A 45 -2.98 -0.74 -12.66
N LYS A 46 -3.96 -0.66 -11.76
CA LYS A 46 -4.13 -1.57 -10.63
C LYS A 46 -5.56 -2.06 -10.51
N SER A 47 -5.80 -3.33 -10.82
CA SER A 47 -7.07 -4.01 -10.59
C SER A 47 -7.44 -3.96 -9.10
N GLN A 48 -8.67 -3.52 -8.81
CA GLN A 48 -9.15 -3.34 -7.44
C GLN A 48 -9.90 -4.58 -6.98
N ILE A 49 -9.21 -5.43 -6.22
CA ILE A 49 -9.76 -6.57 -5.46
C ILE A 49 -9.25 -6.49 -4.02
N HIS A 50 -9.78 -7.31 -3.11
CA HIS A 50 -9.31 -7.32 -1.72
C HIS A 50 -8.09 -8.22 -1.50
N ALA A 51 -7.88 -9.23 -2.35
CA ALA A 51 -6.71 -10.10 -2.25
C ALA A 51 -5.42 -9.40 -2.69
N GLY A 52 -4.34 -9.68 -1.98
CA GLY A 52 -2.95 -9.38 -2.36
C GLY A 52 -2.46 -10.27 -3.51
N GLY A 53 -1.17 -10.14 -3.85
CA GLY A 53 -0.56 -10.89 -4.95
C GLY A 53 -0.96 -10.46 -6.37
N ARG A 54 -1.57 -9.27 -6.51
CA ARG A 54 -2.09 -8.74 -7.78
C ARG A 54 -1.01 -8.57 -8.84
N GLY A 55 0.17 -8.05 -8.47
CA GLY A 55 1.28 -7.84 -9.41
C GLY A 55 1.77 -9.13 -10.07
N LYS A 56 1.95 -10.19 -9.27
CA LYS A 56 2.32 -11.53 -9.79
C LYS A 56 1.25 -12.16 -10.68
N SER A 57 0.03 -11.62 -10.65
CA SER A 57 -1.14 -12.14 -11.36
C SER A 57 -1.57 -11.27 -12.55
N GLY A 58 -0.75 -10.29 -12.94
CA GLY A 58 -1.08 -9.35 -14.03
C GLY A 58 -2.16 -8.31 -13.69
N GLY A 59 -2.48 -8.16 -12.40
CA GLY A 59 -3.44 -7.15 -11.92
C GLY A 59 -2.80 -5.79 -11.59
N VAL A 60 -1.48 -5.66 -11.73
CA VAL A 60 -0.73 -4.40 -11.58
C VAL A 60 0.26 -4.30 -12.73
N GLU A 61 0.18 -3.24 -13.54
CA GLU A 61 1.04 -3.07 -14.71
C GLU A 61 1.45 -1.60 -14.92
N LEU A 62 2.69 -1.37 -15.33
CA LEU A 62 3.19 -0.06 -15.73
C LEU A 62 2.94 0.13 -17.23
N ILE A 63 2.09 1.08 -17.58
CA ILE A 63 1.61 1.30 -18.95
C ILE A 63 2.00 2.71 -19.39
N ASN A 64 2.62 2.83 -20.57
CA ASN A 64 3.10 4.10 -21.11
C ASN A 64 2.47 4.51 -22.45
N ASN A 65 1.58 3.69 -23.02
CA ASN A 65 0.91 4.01 -24.28
C ASN A 65 -0.57 3.65 -24.22
N LEU A 66 -1.35 4.23 -25.14
CA LEU A 66 -2.81 4.12 -25.13
C LEU A 66 -3.30 2.71 -25.44
N LYS A 67 -2.65 2.00 -26.37
CA LYS A 67 -3.07 0.68 -26.80
C LYS A 67 -3.00 -0.31 -25.63
N ASP A 68 -1.86 -0.36 -24.95
CA ASP A 68 -1.66 -1.26 -23.82
C ASP A 68 -2.64 -0.93 -22.67
N ALA A 69 -3.00 0.34 -22.50
CA ALA A 69 -4.02 0.73 -21.52
C ALA A 69 -5.40 0.21 -21.90
N GLU A 70 -5.80 0.30 -23.17
CA GLU A 70 -7.08 -0.23 -23.67
C GLU A 70 -7.13 -1.76 -23.52
N ASP A 71 -6.04 -2.44 -23.85
CA ASP A 71 -5.89 -3.90 -23.69
C ASP A 71 -6.00 -4.31 -22.21
N PHE A 72 -5.32 -3.60 -21.30
CA PHE A 72 -5.41 -3.84 -19.87
C PHE A 72 -6.84 -3.68 -19.34
N ILE A 73 -7.52 -2.57 -19.67
CA ILE A 73 -8.89 -2.33 -19.23
C ILE A 73 -9.84 -3.42 -19.76
N SER A 74 -9.72 -3.79 -21.04
CA SER A 74 -10.55 -4.81 -21.69
C SER A 74 -10.40 -6.19 -21.03
N ASN A 75 -9.17 -6.56 -20.68
CA ASN A 75 -8.87 -7.87 -20.07
C ASN A 75 -9.24 -7.93 -18.58
N GLN A 76 -9.11 -6.81 -17.87
CA GLN A 76 -9.28 -6.77 -16.42
C GLN A 76 -10.70 -6.39 -16.00
N LEU A 77 -11.28 -5.33 -16.55
CA LEU A 77 -12.56 -4.81 -16.08
C LEU A 77 -13.70 -5.78 -16.40
N GLY A 78 -14.47 -6.18 -15.38
CA GLY A 78 -15.53 -7.17 -15.49
C GLY A 78 -15.06 -8.62 -15.45
N SER A 79 -13.74 -8.88 -15.48
CA SER A 79 -13.18 -10.22 -15.33
C SER A 79 -12.98 -10.60 -13.85
N LYS A 80 -12.49 -11.82 -13.60
CA LYS A 80 -12.13 -12.30 -12.25
C LYS A 80 -10.62 -12.46 -12.17
N LEU A 81 -9.98 -11.62 -11.35
CA LEU A 81 -8.56 -11.73 -11.07
C LEU A 81 -8.31 -12.81 -10.02
N LYS A 82 -7.52 -13.81 -10.41
CA LYS A 82 -7.06 -14.88 -9.52
C LYS A 82 -5.65 -14.56 -9.04
N THR A 83 -5.44 -14.63 -7.74
CA THR A 83 -4.14 -14.52 -7.08
C THR A 83 -3.94 -15.72 -6.17
N TYR A 84 -2.71 -15.96 -5.72
CA TYR A 84 -2.43 -17.08 -4.82
C TYR A 84 -3.25 -17.05 -3.52
N GLN A 85 -3.77 -15.88 -3.12
CA GLN A 85 -4.59 -15.70 -1.92
C GLN A 85 -6.09 -15.99 -2.12
N ASN A 86 -6.60 -16.07 -3.36
CA ASN A 86 -8.04 -16.22 -3.64
C ASN A 86 -8.37 -17.32 -4.67
N LEU A 87 -7.40 -18.19 -4.96
CA LEU A 87 -7.64 -19.39 -5.75
C LEU A 87 -8.66 -20.31 -5.07
N PRO A 88 -9.45 -21.07 -5.86
CA PRO A 88 -9.44 -21.13 -7.33
C PRO A 88 -10.38 -20.10 -7.99
N HIS A 89 -11.20 -19.40 -7.20
CA HIS A 89 -12.37 -18.68 -7.70
C HIS A 89 -12.05 -17.28 -8.23
N GLY A 90 -11.03 -16.60 -7.68
CA GLY A 90 -10.74 -15.21 -8.01
C GLY A 90 -11.76 -14.22 -7.47
N GLN A 91 -11.49 -12.93 -7.66
CA GLN A 91 -12.40 -11.84 -7.27
C GLN A 91 -12.74 -10.96 -8.47
N PRO A 92 -13.99 -10.46 -8.57
CA PRO A 92 -14.40 -9.62 -9.68
C PRO A 92 -13.67 -8.27 -9.65
N VAL A 93 -13.16 -7.85 -10.80
CA VAL A 93 -12.52 -6.54 -10.97
C VAL A 93 -13.55 -5.56 -11.53
N ASN A 94 -14.18 -4.78 -10.65
CA ASN A 94 -15.19 -3.79 -11.06
C ASN A 94 -14.62 -2.38 -11.24
N LYS A 95 -13.39 -2.16 -10.77
CA LYS A 95 -12.70 -0.87 -10.77
C LYS A 95 -11.20 -1.09 -10.99
N ILE A 96 -10.59 -0.14 -11.66
CA ILE A 96 -9.15 -0.07 -11.87
C ILE A 96 -8.67 1.28 -11.34
N LEU A 97 -7.66 1.26 -10.49
CA LEU A 97 -6.98 2.47 -10.01
C LEU A 97 -5.82 2.76 -10.97
N VAL A 98 -5.80 3.96 -11.53
CA VAL A 98 -4.70 4.44 -12.37
C VAL A 98 -3.96 5.53 -11.63
N GLU A 99 -2.67 5.33 -11.40
CA GLU A 99 -1.82 6.25 -10.63
C GLU A 99 -0.62 6.70 -11.42
N GLU A 100 -0.10 7.88 -11.08
CA GLU A 100 1.18 8.34 -11.60
C GLU A 100 2.32 7.37 -11.26
N LYS A 101 3.28 7.25 -12.18
CA LYS A 101 4.53 6.57 -11.89
C LYS A 101 5.36 7.43 -10.95
N ILE A 102 5.72 6.88 -9.78
CA ILE A 102 6.70 7.47 -8.87
C ILE A 102 8.06 6.81 -9.06
N ALA A 103 9.14 7.58 -8.84
CA ALA A 103 10.49 7.02 -8.74
C ALA A 103 10.68 6.46 -7.33
N ILE A 104 11.07 5.20 -7.23
CA ILE A 104 11.23 4.51 -5.96
C ILE A 104 12.72 4.22 -5.78
N GLU A 105 13.35 4.88 -4.80
CA GLU A 105 14.75 4.63 -4.43
C GLU A 105 14.86 3.44 -3.47
N ARG A 106 13.94 3.34 -2.51
CA ARG A 106 13.89 2.26 -1.53
C ARG A 106 12.45 1.93 -1.18
N GLU A 107 12.16 0.63 -1.06
CA GLU A 107 10.89 0.13 -0.54
C GLU A 107 11.09 -0.33 0.91
N LEU A 108 10.16 0.06 1.78
CA LEU A 108 10.11 -0.37 3.18
C LEU A 108 8.76 -1.03 3.44
N TYR A 109 8.71 -1.89 4.45
CA TYR A 109 7.46 -2.44 4.96
C TYR A 109 7.10 -1.71 6.25
N PHE A 110 5.81 -1.39 6.42
CA PHE A 110 5.24 -0.78 7.63
C PHE A 110 3.85 -1.35 7.87
N SER A 111 3.53 -1.67 9.11
CA SER A 111 2.18 -2.04 9.50
C SER A 111 1.89 -1.68 10.95
N ILE A 112 0.61 -1.52 11.27
CA ILE A 112 0.09 -1.37 12.62
C ILE A 112 -0.99 -2.44 12.80
N LEU A 113 -0.91 -3.20 13.89
CA LEU A 113 -1.86 -4.27 14.19
C LEU A 113 -2.08 -4.42 15.70
N ILE A 114 -3.21 -5.02 16.06
CA ILE A 114 -3.48 -5.40 17.46
C ILE A 114 -2.84 -6.77 17.72
N ASP A 115 -1.92 -6.84 18.67
CA ASP A 115 -1.41 -8.11 19.18
C ASP A 115 -2.18 -8.55 20.42
N ARG A 116 -2.77 -9.73 20.30
CA ARG A 116 -3.57 -10.34 21.36
C ARG A 116 -2.72 -11.00 22.43
N GLN A 117 -1.48 -11.39 22.12
CA GLN A 117 -0.61 -12.05 23.09
C GLN A 117 -0.08 -11.07 24.14
N THR A 118 0.27 -9.87 23.70
CA THR A 118 0.78 -8.80 24.57
C THR A 118 -0.27 -7.76 24.94
N GLU A 119 -1.51 -7.94 24.50
CA GLU A 119 -2.64 -7.02 24.73
C GLU A 119 -2.29 -5.56 24.36
N SER A 120 -1.59 -5.38 23.25
CA SER A 120 -1.03 -4.08 22.84
C SER A 120 -1.20 -3.82 21.34
N ILE A 121 -1.00 -2.57 20.93
CA ILE A 121 -0.87 -2.23 19.51
C ILE A 121 0.61 -2.34 19.13
N ILE A 122 0.91 -3.05 18.04
CA ILE A 122 2.28 -3.19 17.52
C ILE A 122 2.44 -2.36 16.28
N ILE A 123 3.53 -1.60 16.21
CA ILE A 123 4.08 -1.10 14.95
C ILE A 123 5.16 -2.07 14.49
N LEU A 124 4.96 -2.67 13.31
CA LEU A 124 5.87 -3.63 12.71
C LEU A 124 6.42 -3.08 11.39
N CYS A 125 7.74 -3.01 11.27
CA CYS A 125 8.41 -2.50 10.07
C CYS A 125 9.53 -3.43 9.61
N SER A 126 9.94 -3.30 8.34
CA SER A 126 11.11 -3.99 7.79
C SER A 126 11.81 -3.15 6.71
N THR A 127 13.11 -3.38 6.53
CA THR A 127 13.84 -2.88 5.34
C THR A 127 13.49 -3.64 4.06
N GLU A 128 12.84 -4.80 4.17
CA GLU A 128 12.43 -5.62 3.02
C GLU A 128 11.01 -5.26 2.54
N GLY A 129 10.86 -4.07 1.98
CA GLY A 129 9.63 -3.68 1.28
C GLY A 129 9.39 -4.49 0.01
N GLY A 130 8.17 -4.46 -0.52
CA GLY A 130 7.82 -5.10 -1.81
C GLY A 130 7.72 -6.63 -1.76
N THR A 131 7.89 -7.23 -0.58
CA THR A 131 7.78 -8.68 -0.35
C THR A 131 6.72 -9.00 0.70
N GLU A 132 6.22 -10.23 0.69
CA GLU A 132 5.28 -10.69 1.72
C GLU A 132 6.02 -10.78 3.06
N ILE A 133 5.48 -10.13 4.09
CA ILE A 133 6.18 -9.99 5.37
C ILE A 133 6.38 -11.33 6.07
N GLU A 134 5.46 -12.28 5.86
CA GLU A 134 5.54 -13.64 6.40
C GLU A 134 6.70 -14.42 5.78
N ASP A 135 7.00 -14.19 4.51
CA ASP A 135 8.16 -14.80 3.84
C ASP A 135 9.46 -14.20 4.38
N THR A 136 9.50 -12.89 4.62
CA THR A 136 10.63 -12.21 5.25
C THR A 136 10.86 -12.72 6.67
N ALA A 137 9.81 -12.83 7.48
CA ALA A 137 9.90 -13.35 8.85
C ALA A 137 10.41 -14.80 8.90
N LYS A 138 9.97 -15.67 7.97
CA LYS A 138 10.47 -17.06 7.87
C LYS A 138 11.93 -17.14 7.45
N LYS A 139 12.38 -16.26 6.54
CA LYS A 139 13.76 -16.24 6.05
C LYS A 139 14.71 -15.65 7.06
N ASN A 140 14.34 -14.53 7.68
CA ASN A 140 15.17 -13.81 8.63
C ASN A 140 14.32 -12.90 9.53
N GLU A 141 13.97 -13.39 10.72
CA GLU A 141 13.21 -12.63 11.73
C GLU A 141 13.93 -11.35 12.20
N ASN A 142 15.27 -11.28 12.09
CA ASN A 142 16.02 -10.09 12.48
C ASN A 142 15.77 -8.87 11.58
N LEU A 143 15.09 -9.07 10.43
CA LEU A 143 14.65 -7.98 9.56
C LEU A 143 13.27 -7.44 9.96
N ILE A 144 12.64 -8.01 10.99
CA ILE A 144 11.35 -7.59 11.50
C ILE A 144 11.55 -6.75 12.76
N PHE A 145 11.17 -5.49 12.69
CA PHE A 145 11.31 -4.54 13.78
C PHE A 145 9.96 -4.25 14.39
N LYS A 146 9.85 -4.38 15.71
CA LYS A 146 8.59 -4.18 16.43
C LYS A 146 8.78 -3.12 17.53
N GLU A 147 7.79 -2.26 17.68
CA GLU A 147 7.59 -1.43 18.88
C GLU A 147 6.18 -1.67 19.40
N TYR A 148 6.06 -1.91 20.71
CA TYR A 148 4.80 -2.21 21.39
C TYR A 148 4.27 -0.92 22.03
N ILE A 149 3.05 -0.55 21.71
CA ILE A 149 2.40 0.66 22.20
C ILE A 149 1.26 0.24 23.13
N SER A 150 1.29 0.76 24.36
CA SER A 150 0.26 0.49 25.35
C SER A 150 -1.10 1.00 24.87
N VAL A 151 -2.17 0.33 25.27
CA VAL A 151 -3.53 0.73 24.92
C VAL A 151 -3.82 2.13 25.46
N GLY A 152 -4.33 3.02 24.60
CA GLY A 152 -4.65 4.41 24.95
C GLY A 152 -3.46 5.37 24.85
N GLU A 153 -2.26 4.88 24.52
CA GLU A 153 -1.07 5.71 24.33
C GLU A 153 -0.75 5.93 22.84
N PHE A 154 0.12 6.91 22.59
CA PHE A 154 0.74 7.14 21.28
C PHE A 154 2.21 6.70 21.31
N PRO A 155 2.82 6.40 20.14
CA PRO A 155 4.23 6.07 20.06
C PRO A 155 5.10 7.18 20.64
N THR A 156 5.98 6.82 21.57
CA THR A 156 6.93 7.75 22.16
C THR A 156 8.01 8.14 21.14
N GLU A 157 8.66 9.27 21.38
CA GLU A 157 9.75 9.73 20.51
C GLU A 157 10.92 8.73 20.47
N GLN A 158 11.20 8.05 21.58
CA GLN A 158 12.20 6.98 21.63
C GLN A 158 11.85 5.80 20.72
N GLN A 159 10.58 5.37 20.70
CA GLN A 159 10.13 4.26 19.85
C GLN A 159 10.21 4.63 18.35
N ILE A 160 9.80 5.85 18.01
CA ILE A 160 9.93 6.38 16.63
C ILE A 160 11.41 6.41 16.22
N ASN A 161 12.29 6.89 17.11
CA ASN A 161 13.74 6.92 16.88
C ASN A 161 14.34 5.53 16.69
N ASN A 162 13.91 4.55 17.48
CA ASN A 162 14.37 3.17 17.35
C ASN A 162 13.99 2.58 15.98
N LEU A 163 12.73 2.74 15.56
CA LEU A 163 12.26 2.27 14.25
C LEU A 163 12.99 2.97 13.11
N SER A 164 13.14 4.29 13.19
CA SER A 164 13.87 5.10 12.21
C SER A 164 15.31 4.59 12.01
N LYS A 165 16.03 4.32 13.10
CA LYS A 165 17.40 3.76 13.05
C LYS A 165 17.43 2.37 12.43
N LYS A 166 16.53 1.48 12.84
CA LYS A 166 16.44 0.10 12.32
C LYS A 166 16.11 0.08 10.81
N LEU A 167 15.22 0.96 10.37
CA LEU A 167 14.87 1.17 8.96
C LEU A 167 15.91 1.96 8.17
N LYS A 168 16.96 2.46 8.83
CA LYS A 168 18.01 3.29 8.21
C LYS A 168 17.39 4.50 7.51
N ILE A 169 16.41 5.15 8.13
CA ILE A 169 15.88 6.43 7.64
C ILE A 169 16.99 7.48 7.76
N SER A 170 17.16 8.28 6.72
CA SER A 170 18.21 9.31 6.69
C SER A 170 17.82 10.49 7.58
N ILE A 171 18.78 11.34 7.92
CA ILE A 171 18.48 12.51 8.76
C ILE A 171 17.58 13.52 8.05
N GLU A 172 17.69 13.60 6.72
CA GLU A 172 16.91 14.47 5.85
C GLU A 172 15.44 14.05 5.80
N THR A 173 15.16 12.74 5.84
CA THR A 173 13.81 12.15 5.74
C THR A 173 13.21 11.79 7.11
N TYR A 174 13.94 12.02 8.20
CA TYR A 174 13.50 11.66 9.55
C TYR A 174 12.18 12.33 9.95
N LEU A 175 12.05 13.64 9.69
CA LEU A 175 10.83 14.38 10.05
C LEU A 175 9.61 13.89 9.25
N GLU A 176 9.79 13.55 7.97
CA GLU A 176 8.74 12.98 7.13
C GLU A 176 8.30 11.61 7.67
N PHE A 177 9.25 10.75 8.01
CA PHE A 177 8.97 9.45 8.63
C PHE A 177 8.24 9.58 9.97
N LYS A 178 8.68 10.51 10.83
CA LYS A 178 8.03 10.78 12.13
C LYS A 178 6.58 11.22 11.93
N ASN A 179 6.33 12.17 11.04
CA ASN A 179 4.99 12.66 10.74
C ASN A 179 4.11 11.56 10.14
N PHE A 180 4.64 10.78 9.19
CA PHE A 180 3.96 9.62 8.61
C PHE A 180 3.50 8.64 9.70
N LEU A 181 4.40 8.22 10.58
CA LEU A 181 4.10 7.24 11.62
C LEU A 181 3.06 7.76 12.61
N GLN A 182 3.20 9.02 13.05
CA GLN A 182 2.23 9.64 13.96
C GLN A 182 0.84 9.75 13.33
N ASN A 183 0.76 10.16 12.06
CA ASN A 183 -0.50 10.27 11.33
C ASN A 183 -1.12 8.89 11.05
N ALA A 184 -0.32 7.89 10.71
CA ALA A 184 -0.77 6.51 10.51
C ALA A 184 -1.33 5.92 11.81
N PHE A 185 -0.64 6.13 12.94
CA PHE A 185 -1.09 5.66 14.24
C PHE A 185 -2.37 6.38 14.70
N LYS A 186 -2.45 7.70 14.48
CA LYS A 186 -3.69 8.47 14.72
C LYS A 186 -4.86 7.93 13.90
N LEU A 187 -4.64 7.66 12.61
CA LEU A 187 -5.65 7.06 11.74
C LEU A 187 -6.10 5.69 12.26
N PHE A 188 -5.15 4.84 12.66
CA PHE A 188 -5.42 3.50 13.18
C PHE A 188 -6.37 3.54 14.39
N LEU A 189 -6.12 4.45 15.34
CA LEU A 189 -6.96 4.64 16.51
C LEU A 189 -8.32 5.26 16.17
N GLU A 190 -8.35 6.39 15.46
CA GLU A 190 -9.59 7.14 15.22
C GLU A 190 -10.59 6.42 14.29
N LYS A 191 -10.14 5.39 13.57
CA LYS A 191 -10.98 4.57 12.68
C LYS A 191 -11.15 3.14 13.18
N ASP A 192 -10.75 2.84 14.41
CA ASP A 192 -10.86 1.52 15.03
C ASP A 192 -10.34 0.40 14.11
N LEU A 193 -9.19 0.64 13.48
CA LEU A 193 -8.62 -0.34 12.56
C LEU A 193 -8.07 -1.54 13.33
N SER A 194 -8.22 -2.73 12.77
CA SER A 194 -7.59 -3.94 13.30
C SER A 194 -6.20 -4.21 12.69
N LEU A 195 -5.99 -3.71 11.47
CA LEU A 195 -4.76 -3.84 10.69
C LEU A 195 -4.66 -2.65 9.72
N MET A 196 -3.47 -2.07 9.63
CA MET A 196 -3.06 -1.14 8.58
C MET A 196 -1.71 -1.63 8.06
N GLU A 197 -1.59 -1.81 6.74
CA GLU A 197 -0.41 -2.28 6.02
C GLU A 197 -0.31 -1.49 4.70
#